data_AF-A0A0M4H4J0-F1
#
_entry.id   AF-A0A0M4H4J0-F1
#
_cell.length_a   1.000
_cell.length_b   1.000
_cell.length_c   1.000
_cell.angle_alpha   90.00
_cell.angle_beta   90.00
_cell.angle_gamma   90.00
#
_symmetry.space_group_name_H-M   'P 1'
#
loop_
_entity.id
_entity.type
_entity.pdbx_description
1 polymer ?
#
loop_
_entity_poly.entity_id
_entity_poly.type
_entity_poly.pdbx_seq_one_letter_code
_entity_poly.pdbx_strand_id
1 'polypeptide(L)'
;MQSVDPAEETAWREALSALLDGEEPPLPVPGIVAHLEDCPSCSAWLARATALNAELRALPEPRPGLGEQIVNTVDVRLCGCREGRPCLCGDCQCGPHCTCH
;
A
#
# COMPACT_ATOMS: atom_id res chain seq x y z
N MET A 1 -21.46 -25.30 8.63
CA MET A 1 -20.19 -24.65 8.27
C MET A 1 -20.01 -24.81 6.77
N GLN A 2 -20.48 -23.84 5.99
CA GLN A 2 -20.33 -23.87 4.54
C GLN A 2 -18.87 -23.63 4.18
N SER A 3 -18.31 -24.56 3.42
CA SER A 3 -17.03 -24.41 2.74
C SER A 3 -17.19 -23.33 1.67
N VAL A 4 -16.66 -22.14 1.92
CA VAL A 4 -16.55 -21.06 0.93
C VAL A 4 -15.48 -21.45 -0.09
N ASP A 5 -15.71 -21.16 -1.37
CA ASP A 5 -14.70 -21.35 -2.40
C ASP A 5 -13.47 -20.44 -2.09
N PRO A 6 -12.23 -20.98 -2.06
CA PRO A 6 -11.04 -20.19 -1.77
C PRO A 6 -10.86 -18.95 -2.67
N ALA A 7 -11.29 -19.03 -3.93
CA ALA A 7 -11.24 -17.90 -4.85
C ALA A 7 -12.24 -16.80 -4.48
N GLU A 8 -13.42 -17.18 -4.00
CA GLU A 8 -14.45 -16.24 -3.53
C GLU A 8 -14.01 -15.57 -2.22
N GLU A 9 -13.43 -16.33 -1.29
CA GLU A 9 -12.89 -15.81 -0.03
C GLU A 9 -11.78 -14.76 -0.24
N THR A 10 -10.98 -14.92 -1.30
CA THR A 10 -9.94 -13.94 -1.66
C THR A 10 -10.55 -12.60 -2.07
N ALA A 11 -11.56 -12.58 -2.93
CA ALA A 11 -12.24 -11.35 -3.36
C ALA A 11 -12.89 -10.60 -2.18
N TRP A 12 -13.50 -11.33 -1.24
CA TRP A 12 -14.06 -10.72 -0.02
C TRP A 12 -12.98 -10.10 0.86
N ARG A 13 -11.83 -10.76 1.03
CA ARG A 13 -10.69 -10.22 1.79
C ARG A 13 -10.05 -9.02 1.12
N GLU A 14 -9.94 -9.01 -0.21
CA GLU A 14 -9.48 -7.84 -0.97
C GLU A 14 -10.39 -6.63 -0.73
N ALA A 15 -11.71 -6.83 -0.80
CA ALA A 15 -12.65 -5.75 -0.54
C ALA A 15 -12.61 -5.23 0.90
N LEU A 16 -12.43 -6.12 1.87
CA LEU A 16 -12.25 -5.72 3.27
C LEU A 16 -10.91 -5.00 3.51
N SER A 17 -9.84 -5.38 2.81
CA SER A 17 -8.56 -4.68 2.86
C SER A 17 -8.68 -3.24 2.36
N ALA A 18 -9.33 -3.05 1.20
CA ALA A 18 -9.57 -1.72 0.65
C ALA A 18 -10.27 -0.80 1.68
N LEU A 19 -11.30 -1.32 2.38
CA LEU A 19 -11.97 -0.57 3.44
C LEU A 19 -11.05 -0.21 4.62
N LEU A 20 -10.14 -1.10 5.02
CA LEU A 20 -9.16 -0.82 6.08
C LEU A 20 -8.14 0.25 5.69
N ASP A 21 -7.81 0.31 4.41
CA ASP A 21 -6.87 1.27 3.83
C ASP A 21 -7.55 2.62 3.50
N GLY A 22 -8.88 2.68 3.61
CA GLY A 22 -9.68 3.88 3.30
C GLY A 22 -9.90 4.07 1.79
N GLU A 23 -9.76 3.00 1.01
CA GLU A 23 -9.98 2.95 -0.43
C GLU A 23 -11.42 2.50 -0.77
N GLU A 24 -11.84 2.75 -2.01
CA GLU A 24 -13.12 2.25 -2.51
C GLU A 24 -13.03 0.73 -2.75
N PRO A 25 -13.89 -0.10 -2.14
CA PRO A 25 -13.84 -1.53 -2.35
C PRO A 25 -14.36 -1.95 -3.74
N PRO A 26 -13.82 -3.03 -4.33
CA PRO A 26 -14.33 -3.60 -5.58
C PRO A 26 -15.72 -4.25 -5.45
N LEU A 27 -16.20 -4.46 -4.23
CA LEU A 27 -17.50 -5.05 -3.92
C LEU A 27 -18.40 -4.04 -3.20
N PRO A 28 -19.73 -4.05 -3.42
CA PRO A 28 -20.62 -3.12 -2.74
C PRO A 28 -20.61 -3.30 -1.22
N VAL A 29 -20.47 -2.19 -0.48
CA VAL A 29 -20.45 -2.20 1.00
C VAL A 29 -21.62 -2.97 1.63
N PRO A 30 -22.88 -2.83 1.17
CA PRO A 30 -23.98 -3.64 1.74
C PRO A 30 -23.77 -5.15 1.58
N GLY A 31 -23.17 -5.58 0.46
CA GLY A 31 -22.84 -6.99 0.23
C GLY A 31 -21.70 -7.48 1.13
N ILE A 32 -20.71 -6.62 1.39
CA ILE A 32 -19.61 -6.91 2.33
C ILE A 32 -20.16 -7.10 3.75
N VAL A 33 -21.04 -6.20 4.21
CA VAL A 33 -21.67 -6.32 5.53
C VAL A 33 -22.47 -7.60 5.65
N ALA A 34 -23.30 -7.92 4.65
CA ALA A 34 -24.06 -9.17 4.64
C ALA A 34 -23.14 -10.41 4.68
N HIS A 35 -22.04 -10.40 3.93
CA HIS A 35 -21.07 -11.50 3.94
C HIS A 35 -20.43 -11.71 5.32
N LEU A 36 -20.14 -10.65 6.07
CA LEU A 36 -19.54 -10.75 7.41
C LEU A 36 -20.49 -11.39 8.44
N GLU A 37 -21.80 -11.25 8.27
CA GLU A 37 -22.79 -11.94 9.11
C GLU A 37 -22.79 -13.46 8.86
N ASP A 38 -22.53 -13.88 7.62
CA ASP A 38 -22.64 -15.28 7.19
C ASP A 38 -21.29 -16.04 7.14
N CYS A 39 -20.15 -15.34 7.11
CA CYS A 39 -18.82 -15.93 6.91
C CYS A 39 -17.87 -15.72 8.11
N PRO A 40 -17.77 -16.71 9.04
CA PRO A 40 -16.86 -16.63 10.19
C PRO A 40 -15.38 -16.51 9.80
N SER A 41 -14.97 -17.06 8.65
CA SER A 41 -13.58 -16.97 8.18
C SER A 41 -13.18 -15.53 7.87
N CYS A 42 -14.01 -14.82 7.12
CA CYS A 42 -13.78 -13.42 6.76
C CYS A 42 -13.90 -12.49 7.97
N SER A 43 -14.86 -12.74 8.86
CA SER A 43 -14.98 -11.98 10.12
C SER A 43 -13.77 -12.17 11.03
N ALA A 44 -13.25 -13.39 11.17
CA ALA A 44 -12.03 -13.66 11.91
C ALA A 44 -10.79 -13.05 11.24
N TRP A 45 -10.72 -13.05 9.91
CA TRP A 45 -9.65 -12.39 9.16
C TRP A 45 -9.67 -10.88 9.38
N LEU A 46 -10.84 -10.24 9.27
CA LEU A 46 -10.99 -8.79 9.45
C LEU A 46 -10.58 -8.36 10.86
N ALA A 47 -10.97 -9.11 11.89
CA ALA A 47 -10.57 -8.83 13.27
C ALA A 47 -9.05 -8.87 13.44
N ARG A 48 -8.37 -9.87 12.87
CA ARG A 48 -6.90 -9.95 12.90
C ARG A 48 -6.23 -8.83 12.13
N ALA A 49 -6.71 -8.52 10.93
CA ALA A 49 -6.19 -7.44 10.09
C ALA A 49 -6.35 -6.07 10.78
N THR A 50 -7.50 -5.82 11.40
CA THR A 50 -7.76 -4.59 12.17
C THR A 50 -6.82 -4.45 13.35
N ALA A 51 -6.61 -5.53 14.12
CA ALA A 51 -5.68 -5.52 15.25
C ALA A 51 -4.23 -5.23 14.80
N LEU A 52 -3.77 -5.91 13.75
CA LEU A 52 -2.44 -5.68 13.17
C LEU A 52 -2.29 -4.25 12.65
N ASN A 53 -3.28 -3.72 11.94
CA ASN A 53 -3.25 -2.34 11.45
C ASN A 53 -3.18 -1.33 12.59
N ALA A 54 -3.86 -1.57 13.71
CA ALA A 54 -3.76 -0.72 14.89
C ALA A 54 -2.33 -0.75 15.50
N GLU A 55 -1.72 -1.93 15.59
CA GLU A 55 -0.33 -2.08 16.07
C GLU A 55 0.67 -1.38 15.13
N LEU A 56 0.53 -1.55 13.82
CA LEU A 56 1.39 -0.90 12.83
C LEU A 56 1.28 0.62 12.86
N ARG A 57 0.07 1.17 13.03
CA ARG A 57 -0.15 2.62 13.16
C ARG A 57 0.38 3.19 14.47
N ALA A 58 0.58 2.35 15.48
CA ALA A 58 1.19 2.74 16.75
C ALA A 58 2.74 2.69 16.73
N LEU A 59 3.35 2.22 15.63
CA LEU A 59 4.80 2.25 15.48
C LEU A 59 5.30 3.71 15.47
N PRO A 60 6.52 3.96 15.98
CA PRO A 60 7.13 5.28 15.91
C PRO A 60 7.17 5.81 14.48
N GLU A 61 6.95 7.11 14.32
CA GLU A 61 7.10 7.73 13.01
C GLU A 61 8.52 7.49 12.46
N PRO A 62 8.65 7.25 11.13
CA PRO A 62 9.95 7.19 10.49
C PRO A 62 10.76 8.44 10.82
N ARG A 63 12.07 8.27 11.02
CA ARG A 63 12.97 9.40 11.29
C ARG A 63 12.79 10.47 10.19
N PRO A 64 12.61 11.75 10.55
CA PRO A 64 12.58 12.83 9.57
C PRO A 64 13.80 12.78 8.65
N GLY A 65 13.62 13.00 7.36
CA GLY A 65 14.70 12.95 6.38
C GLY A 65 15.10 11.54 5.90
N LEU A 66 14.45 10.47 6.38
CA LEU A 66 14.75 9.10 5.95
C LEU A 66 14.38 8.85 4.48
N GLY A 67 13.27 9.43 4.01
CA GLY A 67 12.83 9.27 2.63
C GLY A 67 13.87 9.82 1.65
N GLU A 68 14.36 11.02 1.91
CA GLU A 68 15.41 11.70 1.16
C GLU A 68 16.72 10.91 1.20
N GLN A 69 17.11 10.41 2.37
CA GLN A 69 18.31 9.57 2.51
C GLN A 69 18.22 8.30 1.66
N ILE A 70 17.07 7.61 1.68
CA ILE A 70 16.86 6.40 0.87
C ILE A 70 16.94 6.77 -0.62
N VAL A 71 16.15 7.75 -1.07
CA VAL A 71 16.10 8.17 -2.48
C VAL A 71 17.47 8.61 -2.99
N ASN A 72 18.26 9.30 -2.17
CA ASN A 72 19.60 9.75 -2.55
C ASN A 72 20.65 8.62 -2.51
N THR A 73 20.37 7.51 -1.83
CA THR A 73 21.27 6.34 -1.77
C THR A 73 20.99 5.35 -2.91
N VAL A 74 19.74 5.22 -3.34
CA VAL A 74 19.38 4.36 -4.47
C VAL A 74 19.52 5.12 -5.80
N ASP A 75 20.25 4.57 -6.76
CA ASP A 75 20.30 5.09 -8.14
C ASP A 75 18.98 4.77 -8.88
N VAL A 76 17.91 5.45 -8.46
CA VAL A 76 16.64 5.42 -9.17
C VAL A 76 16.78 6.43 -10.31
N ARG A 77 16.46 6.02 -11.54
CA ARG A 77 16.41 6.93 -12.69
C ARG A 77 15.25 7.93 -12.57
N LEU A 78 15.34 8.86 -11.62
CA LEU A 78 14.39 9.94 -11.34
C LEU A 78 14.74 11.22 -12.11
N CYS A 79 15.84 11.22 -12.87
CA CYS A 79 16.29 12.35 -13.66
C CYS A 79 15.39 12.55 -14.90
N GLY A 80 14.50 13.55 -14.83
CA GLY A 80 13.67 14.02 -15.95
C GLY A 80 14.44 14.73 -17.07
N CYS A 81 15.75 14.94 -16.91
CA CYS A 81 16.63 15.60 -17.88
C CYS A 81 16.54 15.02 -19.30
N ARG A 82 16.29 13.71 -19.45
CA ARG A 82 16.16 13.03 -20.76
C ARG A 82 14.92 13.48 -21.55
N GLU A 83 13.87 13.92 -20.86
CA GLU A 83 12.58 14.26 -21.46
C GLU A 83 12.29 15.77 -21.37
N GLY A 84 13.24 16.57 -20.88
CA GLY A 84 13.07 18.00 -20.64
C GLY A 84 12.10 18.32 -19.48
N ARG A 85 11.86 17.36 -18.58
CA ARG A 85 10.96 17.51 -17.42
C ARG A 85 11.74 17.89 -16.15
N PRO A 86 11.11 18.59 -15.19
CA PRO A 86 11.75 18.91 -13.91
C PRO A 86 12.19 17.64 -13.17
N CYS A 87 13.39 17.65 -12.60
CA CYS A 87 13.85 16.58 -11.70
C CYS A 87 13.11 16.67 -10.36
N LEU A 88 12.78 15.50 -9.78
CA LEU A 88 12.11 15.41 -8.48
C LEU A 88 13.07 15.09 -7.32
N CYS A 89 14.37 14.97 -7.59
CA CYS A 89 15.37 14.84 -6.54
C CYS A 89 15.72 16.22 -5.94
N GLY A 90 15.87 16.27 -4.61
CA GLY A 90 16.22 17.50 -3.89
C GLY A 90 17.66 17.96 -4.13
N ASP A 91 18.57 17.00 -4.36
CA ASP A 91 19.99 17.21 -4.65
C ASP A 91 20.35 16.46 -5.94
N CYS A 92 19.99 16.99 -7.12
CA CYS A 92 20.47 16.38 -8.37
C CYS A 92 21.99 16.46 -8.43
N GLN A 93 22.65 15.38 -8.03
CA GLN A 93 24.07 15.16 -8.24
C GLN A 93 24.31 14.61 -9.64
N CYS A 94 23.65 15.22 -10.63
CA CYS A 94 23.86 14.86 -12.02
C CYS A 94 25.36 14.97 -12.40
N GLY A 95 26.15 15.72 -11.59
CA GLY A 95 27.61 15.61 -11.52
C GLY A 95 28.31 15.96 -12.83
N PRO A 96 29.65 16.07 -12.83
CA PRO A 96 30.41 16.18 -14.08
C PRO A 96 30.47 14.86 -14.87
N HIS A 97 29.95 13.75 -14.31
CA HIS A 97 30.02 12.40 -14.87
C HIS A 97 28.64 11.82 -15.26
N CYS A 98 27.61 12.65 -15.47
CA CYS A 98 26.37 12.22 -16.14
C CYS A 98 26.77 11.48 -17.42
N THR A 99 26.54 10.17 -17.51
CA THR A 99 26.78 9.35 -18.72
C THR A 99 25.65 9.52 -19.74
N CYS A 100 25.03 10.69 -19.70
CA CYS A 100 23.91 11.15 -20.49
C CYS A 100 24.43 11.58 -21.87
N HIS A 101 24.91 10.60 -22.64
CA HIS A 101 25.12 10.69 -24.08
C HIS A 101 24.03 9.92 -24.81
#